data_AF-A0A7J6LS79-F1
#
_entry.id   AF-A0A7J6LS79-F1
#
_cell.length_a   1.000
_cell.length_b   1.000
_cell.length_c   1.000
_cell.angle_alpha   90.00
_cell.angle_beta   90.00
_cell.angle_gamma   90.00
#
_symmetry.space_group_name_H-M   'P 1'
#
loop_
_entity.id
_entity.type
_entity.pdbx_description
1 polymer ?
#
loop_
_entity_poly.entity_id
_entity_poly.type
_entity_poly.pdbx_seq_one_letter_code
_entity_poly.pdbx_strand_id
1 'polypeptide(L)'
;MKYRLGPLGFWGSPASFEEEGTTGNWGQLDQQQALKWIQKNIAGFGGDKDRVMIFGESAGAFSVMWHLAAPGSAGLFHAAILESGTSHTGAFFQQPDDAYKYYDWLAQEVLGCKDGNDLQCLRDAEATKFTLPKGIRFDPEAAPDWASPIFPIMPVGPVIDGVALPDVPLEVVRAGKHNKVPTIAGVNHDEGTAFVLALKALVPNVPVIPTEKSVEDTIYYVLQDEAAVKEAMQLYPVDEYASVYGKENLGFELAAEMIRDVIFHCPTMALAEALSD
;
A
#
# COMPACT_ATOMS: atom_id res chain seq x y z
N MET A 1 14.27 8.61 -6.60
CA MET A 1 14.95 8.80 -5.30
C MET A 1 14.99 7.46 -4.56
N LYS A 2 15.77 7.31 -3.49
CA LYS A 2 15.78 6.11 -2.64
C LYS A 2 15.22 6.46 -1.25
N TYR A 3 14.55 5.51 -0.63
CA TYR A 3 13.98 5.62 0.71
C TYR A 3 14.06 4.27 1.42
N ARG A 4 13.99 4.27 2.75
CA ARG A 4 13.96 3.03 3.54
C ARG A 4 12.69 2.22 3.23
N LEU A 5 12.83 0.90 3.18
CA LEU A 5 11.75 -0.07 2.92
C LEU A 5 11.61 -1.02 4.11
N GLY A 6 10.53 -1.81 4.10
CA GLY A 6 10.29 -2.81 5.12
C GLY A 6 10.12 -2.21 6.52
N PRO A 7 10.27 -3.02 7.57
CA PRO A 7 10.23 -2.54 8.94
C PRO A 7 11.17 -1.34 9.21
N LEU A 8 12.32 -1.25 8.53
CA LEU A 8 13.25 -0.12 8.68
C LEU A 8 12.69 1.22 8.17
N GLY A 9 11.75 1.18 7.21
CA GLY A 9 11.11 2.37 6.65
C GLY A 9 9.75 2.70 7.26
N PHE A 10 9.13 1.73 7.93
CA PHE A 10 7.71 1.82 8.27
C PHE A 10 7.40 1.43 9.73
N TRP A 11 8.42 1.23 10.59
CA TRP A 11 8.22 0.88 11.99
C TRP A 11 7.29 1.85 12.70
N GLY A 12 6.14 1.34 13.14
CA GLY A 12 5.13 2.06 13.89
C GLY A 12 5.04 1.57 15.33
N SER A 13 5.15 2.48 16.30
CA SER A 13 4.89 2.19 17.72
C SER A 13 4.58 3.45 18.51
N PRO A 14 3.82 3.37 19.63
CA PRO A 14 3.61 4.50 20.53
C PRO A 14 4.91 5.20 20.97
N ALA A 15 5.95 4.43 21.32
CA ALA A 15 7.23 5.01 21.72
C ALA A 15 7.92 5.78 20.59
N SER A 16 7.84 5.29 19.34
CA SER A 16 8.39 6.03 18.20
C SER A 16 7.63 7.34 17.95
N PHE A 17 6.30 7.33 18.16
CA PHE A 17 5.50 8.55 18.10
C PHE A 17 5.88 9.54 19.20
N GLU A 18 6.10 9.07 20.44
CA GLU A 18 6.53 9.92 21.56
C GLU A 18 7.91 10.55 21.31
N GLU A 19 8.86 9.81 20.72
CA GLU A 19 10.22 10.29 20.45
C GLU A 19 10.26 11.34 19.32
N GLU A 20 9.50 11.14 18.24
CA GLU A 20 9.65 11.91 17.00
C GLU A 20 8.42 12.76 16.60
N GLY A 21 7.29 12.61 17.30
CA GLY A 21 6.03 13.28 16.98
C GLY A 21 5.30 12.74 15.73
N THR A 22 5.71 11.59 15.22
CA THR A 22 5.17 10.87 14.06
C THR A 22 5.57 9.39 14.17
N THR A 23 4.90 8.50 13.44
CA THR A 23 5.23 7.07 13.48
C THR A 23 5.00 6.39 12.13
N GLY A 24 5.75 5.32 11.84
CA GLY A 24 5.52 4.46 10.69
C GLY A 24 5.71 5.09 9.29
N ASN A 25 6.29 6.29 9.22
CA ASN A 25 6.38 7.08 7.98
C ASN A 25 7.82 7.38 7.56
N TRP A 26 8.83 6.66 8.07
CA TRP A 26 10.24 6.98 7.86
C TRP A 26 10.67 6.98 6.39
N GLY A 27 10.14 6.04 5.60
CA GLY A 27 10.36 5.99 4.16
C GLY A 27 9.83 7.24 3.44
N GLN A 28 8.67 7.74 3.84
CA GLN A 28 8.02 8.92 3.27
C GLN A 28 8.73 10.19 3.72
N LEU A 29 9.22 10.22 4.96
CA LEU A 29 10.07 11.31 5.44
C LEU A 29 11.42 11.35 4.73
N ASP A 30 12.00 10.19 4.35
CA ASP A 30 13.19 10.15 3.48
C ASP A 30 12.88 10.77 2.11
N GLN A 31 11.71 10.45 1.52
CA GLN A 31 11.27 11.05 0.26
C GLN A 31 11.08 12.57 0.38
N GLN A 32 10.47 13.06 1.46
CA GLN A 32 10.37 14.50 1.73
C GLN A 32 11.75 15.16 1.84
N GLN A 33 12.73 14.52 2.49
CA GLN A 33 14.08 15.06 2.57
C GLN A 33 14.76 15.12 1.21
N ALA A 34 14.56 14.11 0.37
CA ALA A 34 15.03 14.14 -1.02
C ALA A 34 14.40 15.29 -1.81
N LEU A 35 13.09 15.54 -1.66
CA LEU A 35 12.40 16.65 -2.29
C LEU A 35 12.90 18.02 -1.79
N LYS A 36 13.12 18.17 -0.47
CA LYS A 36 13.74 19.38 0.11
C LYS A 36 15.14 19.62 -0.46
N TRP A 37 15.92 18.56 -0.66
CA TRP A 37 17.22 18.65 -1.30
C TRP A 37 17.09 19.10 -2.76
N ILE A 38 16.15 18.56 -3.52
CA ILE A 38 15.87 19.00 -4.91
C ILE A 38 15.52 20.49 -4.91
N GLN A 39 14.58 20.93 -4.08
CA GLN A 39 14.19 22.33 -3.98
C GLN A 39 15.36 23.27 -3.71
N LYS A 40 16.32 22.85 -2.88
CA LYS A 40 17.51 23.65 -2.54
C LYS A 40 18.59 23.65 -3.63
N ASN A 41 18.74 22.56 -4.38
CA ASN A 41 19.97 22.32 -5.16
C ASN A 41 19.74 22.20 -6.67
N ILE A 42 18.53 21.90 -7.15
CA ILE A 42 18.30 21.51 -8.55
C ILE A 42 18.66 22.61 -9.56
N ALA A 43 18.60 23.88 -9.16
CA ALA A 43 19.05 25.01 -9.96
C ALA A 43 20.53 24.93 -10.35
N GLY A 44 21.39 24.38 -9.48
CA GLY A 44 22.80 24.14 -9.78
C GLY A 44 23.04 23.07 -10.87
N PHE A 45 22.02 22.26 -11.16
CA PHE A 45 22.03 21.25 -12.21
C PHE A 45 21.25 21.71 -13.45
N GLY A 46 20.81 22.97 -13.50
CA GLY A 46 20.04 23.54 -14.61
C GLY A 46 18.54 23.21 -14.58
N GLY A 47 18.03 22.61 -13.49
CA GLY A 47 16.60 22.38 -13.33
C GLY A 47 15.88 23.57 -12.68
N ASP A 48 14.58 23.66 -12.92
CA ASP A 48 13.71 24.66 -12.32
C ASP A 48 13.01 24.08 -11.09
N LYS A 49 13.31 24.63 -9.91
CA LYS A 49 12.73 24.18 -8.63
C LYS A 49 11.21 24.40 -8.56
N ASP A 50 10.68 25.34 -9.34
CA ASP A 50 9.27 25.69 -9.37
C ASP A 50 8.48 24.81 -10.38
N ARG A 51 9.17 23.88 -11.07
CA ARG A 51 8.61 22.93 -12.04
C ARG A 51 8.96 21.47 -11.76
N VAL A 52 9.21 21.14 -10.49
CA VAL A 52 9.48 19.76 -10.07
C VAL A 52 8.20 18.93 -10.15
N MET A 53 8.21 17.85 -10.93
CA MET A 53 7.12 16.86 -10.97
C MET A 53 7.54 15.60 -10.25
N ILE A 54 6.69 15.10 -9.35
CA ILE A 54 6.87 13.77 -8.75
C ILE A 54 6.04 12.76 -9.52
N PHE A 55 6.59 11.57 -9.70
CA PHE A 55 5.88 10.45 -10.30
C PHE A 55 6.33 9.15 -9.66
N GLY A 56 5.45 8.15 -9.68
CA GLY A 56 5.75 6.83 -9.18
C GLY A 56 4.74 5.81 -9.68
N GLU A 57 5.19 4.57 -9.73
CA GLU A 57 4.41 3.39 -10.10
C GLU A 57 4.19 2.50 -8.87
N SER A 58 3.01 1.89 -8.74
CA SER A 58 2.64 0.97 -7.65
C SER A 58 2.91 1.58 -6.26
N ALA A 59 3.82 1.01 -5.45
CA ALA A 59 4.28 1.57 -4.18
C ALA A 59 4.77 3.04 -4.29
N GLY A 60 5.35 3.40 -5.44
CA GLY A 60 5.71 4.78 -5.77
C GLY A 60 4.49 5.67 -5.97
N ALA A 61 3.43 5.17 -6.61
CA ALA A 61 2.18 5.91 -6.80
C ALA A 61 1.44 6.12 -5.48
N PHE A 62 1.40 5.11 -4.59
CA PHE A 62 0.92 5.28 -3.22
C PHE A 62 1.74 6.33 -2.44
N SER A 63 3.06 6.40 -2.68
CA SER A 63 3.90 7.44 -2.10
C SER A 63 3.60 8.84 -2.67
N VAL A 64 3.32 8.95 -3.97
CA VAL A 64 2.84 10.21 -4.57
C VAL A 64 1.51 10.62 -3.94
N MET A 65 0.58 9.68 -3.77
CA MET A 65 -0.70 9.93 -3.10
C MET A 65 -0.52 10.38 -1.64
N TRP A 66 0.42 9.75 -0.91
CA TRP A 66 0.83 10.18 0.42
C TRP A 66 1.35 11.61 0.41
N HIS A 67 2.19 11.99 -0.56
CA HIS A 67 2.70 13.36 -0.70
C HIS A 67 1.63 14.37 -1.07
N LEU A 68 0.58 13.98 -1.81
CA LEU A 68 -0.59 14.84 -2.02
C LEU A 68 -1.30 15.12 -0.69
N ALA A 69 -1.41 14.15 0.22
CA ALA A 69 -2.12 14.32 1.49
C ALA A 69 -1.26 14.92 2.63
N ALA A 70 0.05 14.72 2.62
CA ALA A 70 0.93 15.07 3.72
C ALA A 70 1.24 16.59 3.78
N PRO A 71 0.94 17.28 4.91
CA PRO A 71 1.22 18.71 5.07
C PRO A 71 2.71 19.06 4.91
N GLY A 72 3.60 18.17 5.37
CA GLY A 72 5.05 18.36 5.27
C GLY A 72 5.62 18.34 3.84
N SER A 73 4.80 17.97 2.86
CA SER A 73 5.17 17.95 1.43
C SER A 73 4.77 19.24 0.70
N ALA A 74 4.05 20.16 1.36
CA ALA A 74 3.56 21.38 0.75
C ALA A 74 4.69 22.23 0.14
N GLY A 75 4.50 22.64 -1.12
CA GLY A 75 5.46 23.46 -1.86
C GLY A 75 6.74 22.73 -2.30
N LEU A 76 6.84 21.41 -2.13
CA LEU A 76 8.02 20.64 -2.54
C LEU A 76 7.96 20.16 -4.00
N PHE A 77 6.79 20.20 -4.63
CA PHE A 77 6.55 19.78 -6.00
C PHE A 77 5.44 20.62 -6.65
N HIS A 78 5.43 20.65 -7.97
CA HIS A 78 4.53 21.43 -8.83
C HIS A 78 3.51 20.56 -9.56
N ALA A 79 3.78 19.27 -9.78
CA ALA A 79 2.88 18.35 -10.47
C ALA A 79 3.09 16.92 -9.98
N ALA A 80 2.08 16.06 -10.18
CA ALA A 80 2.09 14.67 -9.74
C ALA A 80 1.62 13.70 -10.84
N ILE A 81 2.23 12.52 -10.94
CA ILE A 81 1.74 11.41 -11.76
C ILE A 81 1.67 10.14 -10.90
N LEU A 82 0.53 9.45 -10.94
CA LEU A 82 0.27 8.20 -10.22
C LEU A 82 0.00 7.09 -11.23
N GLU A 83 0.88 6.10 -11.27
CA GLU A 83 0.77 4.94 -12.17
C GLU A 83 0.44 3.69 -11.35
N SER A 84 -0.72 3.07 -11.56
CA SER A 84 -1.04 1.75 -11.01
C SER A 84 -0.96 1.66 -9.48
N GLY A 85 -1.32 2.73 -8.76
CA GLY A 85 -1.33 2.72 -7.29
C GLY A 85 -2.01 3.94 -6.69
N THR A 86 -3.29 3.79 -6.40
CA THR A 86 -4.10 4.73 -5.62
C THR A 86 -4.96 3.93 -4.64
N SER A 87 -5.46 4.54 -3.57
CA SER A 87 -6.31 3.83 -2.61
C SER A 87 -7.44 4.71 -2.10
N HIS A 88 -8.63 4.12 -1.99
CA HIS A 88 -9.77 4.73 -1.29
C HIS A 88 -9.91 4.24 0.15
N THR A 89 -9.04 3.32 0.60
CA THR A 89 -9.08 2.73 1.95
C THR A 89 -7.72 2.83 2.63
N GLY A 90 -7.69 2.50 3.93
CA GLY A 90 -6.47 2.31 4.70
C GLY A 90 -5.69 1.03 4.37
N ALA A 91 -6.09 0.22 3.37
CA ALA A 91 -5.39 -1.03 3.07
C ALA A 91 -3.90 -0.85 2.75
N PHE A 92 -3.54 0.28 2.12
CA PHE A 92 -2.17 0.67 1.80
C PHE A 92 -1.62 1.78 2.73
N PHE A 93 -2.41 2.20 3.71
CA PHE A 93 -2.10 3.26 4.68
C PHE A 93 -2.59 2.81 6.07
N GLN A 94 -1.71 2.19 6.84
CA GLN A 94 -2.07 1.41 8.01
C GLN A 94 -2.69 2.29 9.10
N GLN A 95 -3.73 1.76 9.74
CA GLN A 95 -4.23 2.33 10.99
C GLN A 95 -3.17 2.13 12.09
N PRO A 96 -2.93 3.12 12.97
CA PRO A 96 -1.89 3.03 13.99
C PRO A 96 -1.98 1.76 14.85
N ASP A 97 -3.17 1.42 15.34
CA ASP A 97 -3.36 0.26 16.22
C ASP A 97 -2.98 -1.06 15.55
N ASP A 98 -3.25 -1.22 14.26
CA ASP A 98 -2.93 -2.45 13.52
C ASP A 98 -1.44 -2.52 13.17
N ALA A 99 -0.85 -1.38 12.80
CA ALA A 99 0.60 -1.27 12.64
C ALA A 99 1.32 -1.63 13.95
N TYR A 100 0.88 -1.10 15.10
CA TYR A 100 1.50 -1.33 16.39
C TYR A 100 1.46 -2.81 16.79
N LYS A 101 0.34 -3.50 16.58
CA LYS A 101 0.23 -4.94 16.86
C LYS A 101 1.16 -5.76 15.97
N TYR A 102 1.26 -5.42 14.67
CA TYR A 102 2.20 -6.08 13.76
C TYR A 102 3.66 -5.89 14.19
N TYR A 103 4.05 -4.67 14.54
CA TYR A 103 5.42 -4.37 14.94
C TYR A 103 5.77 -4.93 16.32
N ASP A 104 4.78 -5.07 17.21
CA ASP A 104 4.95 -5.76 18.49
C ASP A 104 5.24 -7.25 18.28
N TRP A 105 4.46 -7.91 17.43
CA TRP A 105 4.70 -9.30 17.03
C TRP A 105 6.08 -9.46 16.39
N LEU A 106 6.44 -8.60 15.44
CA LEU A 106 7.73 -8.66 14.75
C LEU A 106 8.90 -8.47 15.74
N ALA A 107 8.77 -7.56 16.70
CA ALA A 107 9.76 -7.33 17.75
C ALA A 107 9.99 -8.58 18.59
N GLN A 108 8.91 -9.21 19.06
CA GLN A 108 8.95 -10.35 19.97
C GLN A 108 9.41 -11.62 19.25
N GLU A 109 8.76 -11.97 18.14
CA GLU A 109 8.89 -13.28 17.51
C GLU A 109 10.10 -13.37 16.57
N VAL A 110 10.57 -12.24 16.02
CA VAL A 110 11.64 -12.24 15.02
C VAL A 110 12.91 -11.54 15.53
N LEU A 111 12.76 -10.40 16.19
CA LEU A 111 13.91 -9.58 16.60
C LEU A 111 14.45 -9.97 17.99
N GLY A 112 13.61 -10.60 18.82
CA GLY A 112 13.95 -10.95 20.20
C GLY A 112 13.96 -9.74 21.14
N CYS A 113 13.25 -8.67 20.76
CA CYS A 113 13.02 -7.51 21.61
C CYS A 113 11.78 -7.72 22.48
N LYS A 114 11.68 -6.95 23.57
CA LYS A 114 10.58 -7.11 24.53
C LYS A 114 9.22 -6.85 23.88
N ASP A 115 9.12 -5.75 23.13
CA ASP A 115 7.91 -5.29 22.47
C ASP A 115 8.28 -4.24 21.40
N GLY A 116 7.31 -3.78 20.62
CA GLY A 116 7.50 -2.77 19.58
C GLY A 116 7.92 -1.38 20.08
N ASN A 117 7.90 -1.16 21.40
CA ASN A 117 8.29 0.08 22.06
C ASN A 117 9.72 0.03 22.64
N ASP A 118 10.40 -1.13 22.62
CA ASP A 118 11.78 -1.27 23.04
C ASP A 118 12.76 -0.72 21.98
N LEU A 119 12.72 0.60 21.77
CA LEU A 119 13.46 1.28 20.71
C LEU A 119 14.98 1.07 20.82
N GLN A 120 15.51 0.91 22.03
CA GLN A 120 16.93 0.64 22.22
C GLN A 120 17.30 -0.75 21.70
N CYS A 121 16.54 -1.79 22.08
CA CYS A 121 16.75 -3.13 21.53
C CYS A 121 16.65 -3.14 20.00
N LEU A 122 15.65 -2.45 19.44
CA LEU A 122 15.45 -2.38 17.99
C LEU A 122 16.63 -1.71 17.27
N ARG A 123 17.21 -0.66 17.86
CA ARG A 123 18.39 0.04 17.33
C ARG A 123 19.67 -0.79 17.43
N ASP A 124 19.77 -1.65 18.45
CA ASP A 124 20.90 -2.55 18.67
C ASP A 124 20.80 -3.85 17.84
N ALA A 125 19.61 -4.17 17.32
CA ALA A 125 19.38 -5.37 16.51
C ALA A 125 20.09 -5.29 15.14
N GLU A 126 20.56 -6.44 14.67
CA GLU A 126 21.18 -6.54 13.35
C GLU A 126 20.18 -6.23 12.24
N ALA A 127 20.53 -5.29 11.34
CA ALA A 127 19.66 -4.84 10.26
C ALA A 127 19.14 -5.97 9.36
N THR A 128 19.90 -7.07 9.20
CA THR A 128 19.50 -8.23 8.40
C THR A 128 18.26 -8.94 8.95
N LYS A 129 17.99 -8.85 10.26
CA LYS A 129 16.80 -9.43 10.89
C LYS A 129 15.50 -8.70 10.56
N PHE A 130 15.59 -7.46 10.08
CA PHE A 130 14.44 -6.68 9.61
C PHE A 130 14.06 -7.03 8.16
N THR A 131 14.81 -7.93 7.51
CA THR A 131 14.39 -8.50 6.22
C THR A 131 13.55 -9.74 6.49
N LEU A 132 12.37 -9.84 5.87
CA LEU A 132 11.56 -11.05 5.96
C LEU A 132 12.42 -12.25 5.49
N PRO A 133 12.59 -13.30 6.31
CA PRO A 133 13.31 -14.50 5.90
C PRO A 133 12.76 -15.04 4.57
N LYS A 134 13.67 -15.43 3.67
CA LYS A 134 13.29 -16.09 2.42
C LYS A 134 12.49 -17.35 2.74
N GLY A 135 11.22 -17.38 2.37
CA GLY A 135 10.36 -18.57 2.51
C GLY A 135 9.38 -18.56 3.69
N ILE A 136 9.18 -17.43 4.39
CA ILE A 136 7.97 -17.29 5.21
C ILE A 136 6.76 -17.44 4.29
N ARG A 137 6.02 -18.52 4.51
CA ARG A 137 4.67 -18.72 3.96
C ARG A 137 3.71 -18.40 5.08
N PHE A 138 2.77 -17.52 4.80
CA PHE A 138 1.80 -17.13 5.81
C PHE A 138 0.68 -18.12 5.78
N ASP A 139 0.45 -18.79 6.90
CA ASP A 139 -0.74 -19.59 7.09
C ASP A 139 -1.92 -18.63 7.27
N PRO A 140 -2.87 -18.58 6.33
CA PRO A 140 -4.01 -17.69 6.43
C PRO A 140 -4.92 -18.00 7.63
N GLU A 141 -4.94 -19.24 8.12
CA GLU A 141 -5.66 -19.59 9.36
C GLU A 141 -4.92 -19.13 10.62
N ALA A 142 -3.64 -18.76 10.48
CA ALA A 142 -2.82 -18.17 11.53
C ALA A 142 -2.63 -16.65 11.35
N ALA A 143 -3.27 -16.03 10.34
CA ALA A 143 -3.24 -14.59 10.17
C ALA A 143 -3.92 -13.95 11.39
N PRO A 144 -3.21 -13.12 12.16
CA PRO A 144 -3.82 -12.50 13.34
C PRO A 144 -4.93 -11.54 12.92
N ASP A 145 -5.95 -11.35 13.76
CA ASP A 145 -7.09 -10.43 13.49
C ASP A 145 -6.68 -8.97 13.23
N TRP A 146 -5.44 -8.61 13.54
CA TRP A 146 -4.85 -7.30 13.29
C TRP A 146 -4.05 -7.20 11.99
N ALA A 147 -3.92 -8.30 11.25
CA ALA A 147 -3.19 -8.33 10.01
C ALA A 147 -3.80 -7.34 9.01
N SER A 148 -2.93 -6.69 8.23
CA SER A 148 -3.37 -5.83 7.13
C SER A 148 -4.36 -6.57 6.21
N PRO A 149 -5.39 -5.92 5.63
CA PRO A 149 -6.29 -6.53 4.66
C PRO A 149 -5.58 -7.14 3.44
N ILE A 150 -4.38 -6.64 3.13
CA ILE A 150 -3.51 -7.15 2.06
C ILE A 150 -2.36 -8.01 2.61
N PHE A 151 -2.43 -8.45 3.86
CA PHE A 151 -1.54 -9.47 4.41
C PHE A 151 -1.85 -10.82 3.76
N PRO A 152 -0.84 -11.57 3.30
CA PRO A 152 0.59 -11.34 3.46
C PRO A 152 1.32 -10.55 2.35
N ILE A 153 0.62 -10.07 1.33
CA ILE A 153 1.22 -9.42 0.14
C ILE A 153 1.99 -8.15 0.52
N MET A 154 1.41 -7.29 1.35
CA MET A 154 2.03 -6.04 1.82
C MET A 154 1.73 -5.80 3.30
N PRO A 155 2.48 -6.44 4.22
CA PRO A 155 2.24 -6.35 5.66
C PRO A 155 2.73 -5.02 6.29
N VAL A 156 3.43 -4.20 5.52
CA VAL A 156 4.07 -2.96 5.97
C VAL A 156 3.72 -1.81 5.04
N GLY A 157 3.49 -0.62 5.61
CA GLY A 157 3.22 0.58 4.84
C GLY A 157 3.22 1.84 5.69
N PRO A 158 2.98 3.01 5.08
CA PRO A 158 2.84 4.28 5.81
C PRO A 158 1.70 4.20 6.83
N VAL A 159 1.83 4.88 7.96
CA VAL A 159 0.82 4.89 9.03
C VAL A 159 0.03 6.21 9.00
N ILE A 160 -1.30 6.13 9.14
CA ILE A 160 -2.18 7.29 9.34
C ILE A 160 -2.04 7.77 10.78
N ASP A 161 -0.96 8.48 11.06
CA ASP A 161 -0.57 8.90 12.41
C ASP A 161 -1.22 10.21 12.88
N GLY A 162 -2.05 10.83 12.03
CA GLY A 162 -2.72 12.10 12.31
C GLY A 162 -1.80 13.33 12.26
N VAL A 163 -0.51 13.15 11.95
CA VAL A 163 0.49 14.22 11.93
C VAL A 163 1.20 14.29 10.58
N ALA A 164 2.03 13.30 10.25
CA ALA A 164 2.69 13.23 8.96
C ALA A 164 1.71 12.81 7.87
N LEU A 165 0.80 11.90 8.19
CA LEU A 165 -0.34 11.52 7.37
C LEU A 165 -1.66 11.75 8.14
N PRO A 166 -2.41 12.82 7.85
CA PRO A 166 -3.57 13.21 8.66
C PRO A 166 -4.75 12.22 8.62
N ASP A 167 -4.99 11.62 7.47
CA ASP A 167 -6.12 10.71 7.21
C ASP A 167 -5.80 9.84 5.98
N VAL A 168 -6.71 8.95 5.59
CA VAL A 168 -6.68 8.26 4.30
C VAL A 168 -6.49 9.30 3.19
N PRO A 169 -5.47 9.19 2.32
CA PRO A 169 -5.16 10.21 1.33
C PRO A 169 -6.32 10.64 0.45
N LEU A 170 -7.19 9.71 0.03
CA LEU A 170 -8.35 10.05 -0.78
C LEU A 170 -9.34 10.94 -0.02
N GLU A 171 -9.54 10.73 1.28
CA GLU A 171 -10.41 11.57 2.10
C GLU A 171 -9.82 12.97 2.29
N VAL A 172 -8.48 13.08 2.42
CA VAL A 172 -7.79 14.38 2.42
C VAL A 172 -7.99 15.11 1.08
N VAL A 173 -7.97 14.38 -0.04
CA VAL A 173 -8.24 14.93 -1.37
C VAL A 173 -9.69 15.41 -1.48
N ARG A 174 -10.67 14.55 -1.16
CA ARG A 174 -12.12 14.87 -1.14
C ARG A 174 -12.47 16.06 -0.26
N ALA A 175 -11.78 16.21 0.87
CA ALA A 175 -11.94 17.37 1.76
C ALA A 175 -11.29 18.66 1.22
N GLY A 176 -10.61 18.61 0.07
CA GLY A 176 -9.91 19.75 -0.53
C GLY A 176 -8.69 20.22 0.26
N LYS A 177 -8.17 19.40 1.18
CA LYS A 177 -7.05 19.73 2.10
C LYS A 177 -5.68 19.23 1.61
N HIS A 178 -5.65 18.61 0.44
CA HIS A 178 -4.43 18.10 -0.18
C HIS A 178 -3.55 19.22 -0.77
N ASN A 179 -2.31 18.88 -1.09
CA ASN A 179 -1.39 19.71 -1.87
C ASN A 179 -1.88 19.81 -3.32
N LYS A 180 -2.60 20.90 -3.63
CA LYS A 180 -3.27 21.11 -4.93
C LYS A 180 -2.26 21.37 -6.04
N VAL A 181 -2.07 20.38 -6.92
CA VAL A 181 -1.21 20.47 -8.10
C VAL A 181 -1.86 19.78 -9.30
N PRO A 182 -1.50 20.15 -10.54
CA PRO A 182 -1.84 19.35 -11.72
C PRO A 182 -1.43 17.89 -11.53
N THR A 183 -2.39 16.99 -11.73
CA THR A 183 -2.24 15.57 -11.43
C THR A 183 -2.70 14.72 -12.61
N ILE A 184 -1.94 13.68 -12.92
CA ILE A 184 -2.32 12.62 -13.86
C ILE A 184 -2.36 11.31 -13.07
N ALA A 185 -3.41 10.51 -13.25
CA ALA A 185 -3.49 9.18 -12.68
C ALA A 185 -3.92 8.17 -13.76
N GLY A 186 -3.40 6.95 -13.69
CA GLY A 186 -3.72 5.90 -14.66
C GLY A 186 -3.42 4.50 -14.13
N VAL A 187 -4.00 3.51 -14.79
CA VAL A 187 -3.83 2.08 -14.50
C VAL A 187 -3.63 1.31 -15.81
N ASN A 188 -3.02 0.14 -15.72
CA ASN A 188 -2.95 -0.82 -16.81
C ASN A 188 -4.27 -1.59 -16.95
N HIS A 189 -4.46 -2.21 -18.12
CA HIS A 189 -5.66 -3.01 -18.39
C HIS A 189 -5.75 -4.26 -17.49
N ASP A 190 -4.63 -4.92 -17.19
CA ASP A 190 -4.59 -6.26 -16.60
C ASP A 190 -3.87 -6.32 -15.23
N GLU A 191 -4.06 -5.31 -14.37
CA GLU A 191 -3.33 -5.16 -13.09
C GLU A 191 -3.36 -6.41 -12.21
N GLY A 192 -4.54 -7.03 -12.05
CA GLY A 192 -4.72 -8.13 -11.10
C GLY A 192 -4.03 -9.44 -11.51
N THR A 193 -3.60 -9.59 -12.77
CA THR A 193 -2.95 -10.81 -13.28
C THR A 193 -1.73 -11.20 -12.43
N ALA A 194 -0.87 -10.22 -12.12
CA ALA A 194 0.32 -10.46 -11.31
C ALA A 194 -0.03 -10.83 -9.86
N PHE A 195 -1.14 -10.31 -9.34
CA PHE A 195 -1.55 -10.48 -7.93
C PHE A 195 -2.24 -11.81 -7.67
N VAL A 196 -2.98 -12.37 -8.64
CA VAL A 196 -3.45 -13.77 -8.55
C VAL A 196 -2.27 -14.72 -8.38
N LEU A 197 -1.19 -14.51 -9.15
CA LEU A 197 0.03 -15.32 -9.04
C LEU A 197 0.80 -15.05 -7.73
N ALA A 198 0.82 -13.81 -7.26
CA ALA A 198 1.47 -13.45 -6.00
C ALA A 198 0.77 -14.08 -4.78
N LEU A 199 -0.57 -14.09 -4.76
CA LEU A 199 -1.35 -14.76 -3.71
C LEU A 199 -0.94 -16.21 -3.56
N LYS A 200 -0.78 -16.94 -4.67
CA LYS A 200 -0.33 -18.32 -4.65
C LYS A 200 1.07 -18.50 -4.02
N ALA A 201 1.98 -17.57 -4.31
CA ALA A 201 3.35 -17.65 -3.82
C ALA A 201 3.43 -17.45 -2.29
N LEU A 202 2.50 -16.70 -1.73
CA LEU A 202 2.53 -16.26 -0.33
C LEU A 202 1.58 -17.05 0.58
N VAL A 203 0.47 -17.53 0.03
CA VAL A 203 -0.61 -18.20 0.77
C VAL A 203 -0.65 -19.69 0.37
N PRO A 204 -0.38 -20.62 1.30
CA PRO A 204 -0.58 -22.06 1.08
C PRO A 204 -2.01 -22.36 0.64
N ASN A 205 -2.19 -23.43 -0.14
CA ASN A 205 -3.49 -23.95 -0.58
C ASN A 205 -4.34 -23.07 -1.52
N VAL A 206 -4.00 -21.79 -1.73
CA VAL A 206 -4.59 -21.00 -2.82
C VAL A 206 -4.24 -21.66 -4.17
N PRO A 207 -5.18 -21.83 -5.10
CA PRO A 207 -4.90 -22.40 -6.42
C PRO A 207 -4.03 -21.47 -7.27
N VAL A 208 -3.11 -22.03 -8.08
CA VAL A 208 -2.26 -21.25 -9.00
C VAL A 208 -3.10 -20.59 -10.10
N ILE A 209 -4.11 -21.33 -10.55
CA ILE A 209 -5.08 -20.93 -11.55
C ILE A 209 -6.44 -21.21 -10.91
N PRO A 210 -7.13 -20.18 -10.38
CA PRO A 210 -8.48 -20.34 -9.87
C PRO A 210 -9.40 -20.91 -10.94
N THR A 211 -10.23 -21.86 -10.55
CA THR A 211 -11.36 -22.33 -11.38
C THR A 211 -12.59 -21.47 -11.11
N GLU A 212 -13.62 -21.57 -11.94
CA GLU A 212 -14.93 -20.95 -11.70
C GLU A 212 -15.46 -21.19 -10.27
N LYS A 213 -15.15 -22.35 -9.68
CA LYS A 213 -15.61 -22.75 -8.34
C LYS A 213 -14.75 -22.23 -7.19
N SER A 214 -13.56 -21.70 -7.47
CA SER A 214 -12.58 -21.28 -6.47
C SER A 214 -12.18 -19.81 -6.61
N VAL A 215 -12.90 -19.04 -7.43
CA VAL A 215 -12.74 -17.58 -7.53
C VAL A 215 -13.06 -16.94 -6.18
N GLU A 216 -14.16 -17.38 -5.55
CA GLU A 216 -14.61 -16.92 -4.23
C GLU A 216 -13.48 -17.01 -3.19
N ASP A 217 -12.82 -18.17 -3.10
CA ASP A 217 -11.68 -18.38 -2.19
C ASP A 217 -10.54 -17.39 -2.48
N THR A 218 -10.26 -17.11 -3.75
CA THR A 218 -9.17 -16.20 -4.15
C THR A 218 -9.49 -14.76 -3.77
N ILE A 219 -10.73 -14.33 -3.98
CA ILE A 219 -11.18 -12.97 -3.68
C ILE A 219 -11.36 -12.74 -2.18
N TYR A 220 -11.67 -13.79 -1.41
CA TYR A 220 -11.68 -13.69 0.04
C TYR A 220 -10.33 -13.25 0.60
N TYR A 221 -9.20 -13.66 0.01
CA TYR A 221 -7.87 -13.18 0.42
C TYR A 221 -7.58 -11.71 0.10
N VAL A 222 -8.43 -11.08 -0.70
CA VAL A 222 -8.30 -9.67 -1.10
C VAL A 222 -9.25 -8.79 -0.32
N LEU A 223 -10.49 -9.25 -0.12
CA LEU A 223 -11.53 -8.49 0.57
C LEU A 223 -11.60 -8.77 2.07
N GLN A 224 -11.22 -9.97 2.50
CA GLN A 224 -11.28 -10.46 3.89
C GLN A 224 -12.66 -10.29 4.57
N ASP A 225 -13.74 -10.25 3.78
CA ASP A 225 -15.11 -10.12 4.26
C ASP A 225 -16.05 -10.99 3.40
N GLU A 226 -16.73 -11.95 4.01
CA GLU A 226 -17.61 -12.88 3.28
C GLU A 226 -18.80 -12.19 2.60
N ALA A 227 -19.33 -11.11 3.16
CA ALA A 227 -20.46 -10.40 2.59
C ALA A 227 -20.02 -9.61 1.35
N ALA A 228 -18.87 -8.92 1.44
CA ALA A 228 -18.25 -8.23 0.32
C ALA A 228 -17.88 -9.20 -0.81
N VAL A 229 -17.38 -10.39 -0.49
CA VAL A 229 -17.12 -11.44 -1.48
C VAL A 229 -18.41 -11.87 -2.18
N LYS A 230 -19.49 -12.13 -1.44
CA LYS A 230 -20.79 -12.50 -2.03
C LYS A 230 -21.35 -11.40 -2.92
N GLU A 231 -21.23 -10.14 -2.52
CA GLU A 231 -21.61 -8.99 -3.34
C GLU A 231 -20.76 -8.90 -4.60
N ALA A 232 -19.44 -9.06 -4.48
CA ALA A 232 -18.54 -9.07 -5.63
C ALA A 232 -18.91 -10.19 -6.61
N MET A 233 -19.17 -11.42 -6.15
CA MET A 233 -19.58 -12.52 -7.03
C MET A 233 -20.92 -12.25 -7.74
N GLN A 234 -21.80 -11.39 -7.20
CA GLN A 234 -23.03 -10.96 -7.88
C GLN A 234 -22.79 -9.92 -8.96
N LEU A 235 -21.79 -9.05 -8.78
CA LEU A 235 -21.37 -8.05 -9.77
C LEU A 235 -20.58 -8.67 -10.93
N TYR A 236 -20.00 -9.86 -10.71
CA TYR A 236 -19.20 -10.61 -11.68
C TYR A 236 -19.82 -12.00 -11.96
N PRO A 237 -21.01 -12.07 -12.58
CA PRO A 237 -21.69 -13.34 -12.85
C PRO A 237 -20.87 -14.19 -13.83
N VAL A 238 -20.31 -15.30 -13.33
CA VAL A 238 -19.37 -16.18 -14.05
C VAL A 238 -19.87 -16.60 -15.44
N ASP A 239 -21.18 -16.83 -15.58
CA ASP A 239 -21.82 -17.26 -16.83
C ASP A 239 -21.91 -16.17 -17.91
N GLU A 240 -21.70 -14.90 -17.55
CA GLU A 240 -21.61 -13.79 -18.50
C GLU A 240 -20.19 -13.59 -19.05
N TYR A 241 -19.18 -14.24 -18.47
CA TYR A 241 -17.79 -14.11 -18.90
C TYR A 241 -17.36 -15.23 -19.85
N ALA A 242 -16.54 -14.86 -20.84
CA ALA A 242 -15.89 -15.80 -21.75
C ALA A 242 -14.38 -15.57 -21.71
N SER A 243 -13.63 -16.65 -21.53
CA SER A 243 -12.16 -16.58 -21.49
C SER A 243 -11.57 -16.53 -22.90
N VAL A 244 -10.61 -15.63 -23.10
CA VAL A 244 -9.82 -15.54 -24.34
C VAL A 244 -8.75 -16.64 -24.43
N TYR A 245 -8.37 -17.22 -23.28
CA TYR A 245 -7.35 -18.26 -23.15
C TYR A 245 -7.92 -19.67 -22.94
N GLY A 246 -9.23 -19.85 -23.00
CA GLY A 246 -9.91 -21.15 -22.83
C GLY A 246 -10.66 -21.26 -21.50
N LYS A 247 -11.76 -22.04 -21.49
CA LYS A 247 -12.67 -22.12 -20.33
C LYS A 247 -11.98 -22.48 -19.01
N GLU A 248 -10.91 -23.27 -19.08
CA GLU A 248 -10.07 -23.62 -17.95
C GLU A 248 -9.39 -22.42 -17.25
N ASN A 249 -9.22 -21.30 -17.95
CA ASN A 249 -8.61 -20.06 -17.44
C ASN A 249 -9.64 -19.03 -16.98
N LEU A 250 -10.94 -19.29 -17.14
CA LEU A 250 -12.01 -18.34 -16.83
C LEU A 250 -11.96 -17.85 -15.38
N GLY A 251 -11.74 -18.75 -14.42
CA GLY A 251 -11.64 -18.36 -13.01
C GLY A 251 -10.43 -17.48 -12.72
N PHE A 252 -9.31 -17.69 -13.41
CA PHE A 252 -8.11 -16.85 -13.28
C PHE A 252 -8.36 -15.45 -13.85
N GLU A 253 -8.92 -15.36 -15.06
CA GLU A 253 -9.26 -14.07 -15.68
C GLU A 253 -10.25 -13.28 -14.83
N LEU A 254 -11.30 -13.94 -14.32
CA LEU A 254 -12.28 -13.31 -13.46
C LEU A 254 -11.67 -12.80 -12.15
N ALA A 255 -10.83 -13.61 -11.48
CA ALA A 255 -10.15 -13.19 -10.27
C ALA A 255 -9.20 -12.01 -10.53
N ALA A 256 -8.46 -12.04 -11.64
CA ALA A 256 -7.57 -10.95 -12.02
C ALA A 256 -8.33 -9.65 -12.30
N GLU A 257 -9.49 -9.73 -12.94
CA GLU A 257 -10.35 -8.59 -13.21
C GLU A 257 -10.94 -7.99 -11.92
N MET A 258 -11.46 -8.83 -11.03
CA MET A 258 -11.98 -8.37 -9.74
C MET A 258 -10.89 -7.70 -8.89
N ILE A 259 -9.66 -8.26 -8.88
CA ILE A 259 -8.51 -7.67 -8.18
C ILE A 259 -8.11 -6.32 -8.81
N ARG A 260 -8.08 -6.24 -10.15
CA ARG A 260 -7.82 -4.98 -10.88
C ARG A 260 -8.78 -3.90 -10.39
N ASP A 261 -10.07 -4.20 -10.32
CA ASP A 261 -11.08 -3.19 -10.02
C ASP A 261 -11.05 -2.73 -8.58
N VAL A 262 -10.93 -3.66 -7.63
CA VAL A 262 -10.91 -3.33 -6.20
C VAL A 262 -9.64 -2.56 -5.81
N ILE A 263 -8.47 -3.00 -6.29
CA ILE A 263 -7.17 -2.48 -5.81
C ILE A 263 -6.66 -1.30 -6.65
N PHE A 264 -6.97 -1.24 -7.94
CA PHE A 264 -6.31 -0.30 -8.86
C PHE A 264 -7.30 0.62 -9.57
N HIS A 265 -8.27 0.06 -10.30
CA HIS A 265 -9.12 0.83 -11.21
C HIS A 265 -10.10 1.73 -10.46
N CYS A 266 -10.98 1.16 -9.62
CA CYS A 266 -11.99 1.93 -8.89
C CYS A 266 -11.37 3.00 -7.97
N PRO A 267 -10.30 2.72 -7.19
CA PRO A 267 -9.61 3.76 -6.43
C PRO A 267 -9.07 4.91 -7.30
N THR A 268 -8.59 4.60 -8.50
CA THR A 268 -8.03 5.61 -9.42
C THR A 268 -9.12 6.48 -10.02
N MET A 269 -10.27 5.89 -10.35
CA MET A 269 -11.45 6.64 -10.79
C MET A 269 -11.98 7.55 -9.67
N ALA A 270 -12.07 7.04 -8.43
CA ALA A 270 -12.50 7.83 -7.29
C ALA A 270 -11.55 9.01 -6.99
N LEU A 271 -10.24 8.83 -7.19
CA LEU A 271 -9.27 9.93 -7.11
C LEU A 271 -9.50 10.96 -8.23
N ALA A 272 -9.70 10.52 -9.46
CA ALA A 272 -9.93 11.42 -10.61
C ALA A 272 -11.20 12.27 -10.41
N GLU A 273 -12.28 11.68 -9.91
CA GLU A 273 -13.51 12.38 -9.52
C GLU A 273 -13.22 13.42 -8.43
N ALA A 274 -12.57 13.01 -7.34
CA ALA A 274 -12.29 13.89 -6.20
C ALA A 274 -11.33 15.06 -6.54
N LEU A 275 -10.51 14.94 -7.59
CA LEU A 275 -9.63 16.01 -8.08
C LEU A 275 -10.34 16.95 -9.06
N SER A 276 -11.50 16.57 -9.59
CA SER A 276 -12.26 17.33 -10.58
C SER A 276 -13.31 18.27 -9.95
N ASP A 277 -13.66 18.06 -8.68
CA ASP A 277 -14.59 18.88 -7.88
C ASP A 277 -13.94 20.13 -7.26
#